data_AF-A0A7Y3A3F3-F1
#
_entry.id   AF-A0A7Y3A3F3-F1
#
_cell.length_a   1.000
_cell.length_b   1.000
_cell.length_c   1.000
_cell.angle_alpha   90.00
_cell.angle_beta   90.00
_cell.angle_gamma   90.00
#
_symmetry.space_group_name_H-M   'P 1'
#
loop_
_entity.id
_entity.type
_entity.pdbx_description
1 polymer ?
#
loop_
_entity_poly.entity_id
_entity_poly.type
_entity_poly.pdbx_seq_one_letter_code
_entity_poly.pdbx_strand_id
1 'polypeptide(L)'
;MDKPLNIKIFITAVSIALLVLRLNAQANIPPVLDAEGNQEYCPLSQIPVATQFNITDPDDTAAESLHIQISSGYVIGLDLLMLTGSHPGISSDWSAVEGKLSLRSINGGDVPYTDLIAAAYDVVYMSTSPNMSGTREFSFTLGDANYLPATDHFYQFIDDPGITWTNARSIADTYSYFGLQGYLVTITSAVEAQFVGEQAPGTGWIGGSDSETEGVWKWMTGPEAGLVFWNGSVDGSSPNFAFWNNGEPNDLNGEDYAHVTAPGIGVPGSWNDLANVLTNPSDPYYPKGFIVEYGGMPGDPDLDISATTQISTPEVIEIVDAERCGPGSVVLEAYPSYGDILWFNTSSGGSPLGTGTTFNTPALTLTTTYYALASVNGCEEGLR
;
A
#
# COMPACT_ATOMS: atom_id res chain seq x y z
N MET A 1 -33.81 46.55 79.58
CA MET A 1 -32.44 46.19 79.19
C MET A 1 -32.42 44.70 78.90
N ASP A 2 -32.71 44.42 77.63
CA ASP A 2 -32.41 43.25 76.79
C ASP A 2 -32.20 41.88 77.44
N LYS A 3 -33.18 41.01 77.19
CA LYS A 3 -33.08 39.54 77.27
C LYS A 3 -32.39 39.00 76.01
N PRO A 4 -31.62 37.91 76.11
CA PRO A 4 -30.88 37.36 74.97
C PRO A 4 -31.81 36.67 73.97
N LEU A 5 -31.59 36.98 72.69
CA LEU A 5 -32.32 36.48 71.53
C LEU A 5 -31.85 35.04 71.21
N ASN A 6 -32.79 34.10 71.22
CA ASN A 6 -32.56 32.69 70.95
C ASN A 6 -32.93 32.38 69.49
N ILE A 7 -31.96 32.39 68.57
CA ILE A 7 -32.17 32.13 67.14
C ILE A 7 -32.07 30.62 66.90
N LYS A 8 -33.20 29.99 66.58
CA LYS A 8 -33.27 28.63 66.02
C LYS A 8 -33.03 28.71 64.52
N ILE A 9 -31.93 28.14 64.04
CA ILE A 9 -31.64 27.98 62.61
C ILE A 9 -32.33 26.69 62.13
N PHE A 10 -33.31 26.83 61.25
CA PHE A 10 -33.87 25.72 60.47
C PHE A 10 -32.98 25.50 59.24
N ILE A 11 -32.35 24.33 59.12
CA ILE A 11 -31.66 23.90 57.90
C ILE A 11 -32.68 23.15 57.04
N THR A 12 -33.13 23.78 55.96
CA THR A 12 -33.91 23.13 54.92
C THR A 12 -32.94 22.56 53.90
N ALA A 13 -32.78 21.24 53.87
CA ALA A 13 -31.98 20.56 52.84
C ALA A 13 -32.73 20.58 51.51
N VAL A 14 -32.19 21.29 50.53
CA VAL A 14 -32.65 21.24 49.13
C VAL A 14 -31.77 20.21 48.41
N SER A 15 -32.33 19.04 48.14
CA SER A 15 -31.70 18.04 47.28
C SER A 15 -31.78 18.49 45.82
N ILE A 16 -30.64 18.94 45.28
CA ILE A 16 -30.48 19.19 43.84
C ILE A 16 -30.16 17.86 43.17
N ALA A 17 -31.15 17.26 42.50
CA ALA A 17 -30.91 16.16 41.57
C ALA A 17 -30.26 16.74 40.31
N LEU A 18 -28.96 16.51 40.13
CA LEU A 18 -28.24 16.85 38.91
C LEU A 18 -28.68 15.86 37.82
N LEU A 19 -29.59 16.27 36.95
CA LEU A 19 -29.96 15.54 35.75
C LEU A 19 -28.77 15.65 34.77
N VAL A 20 -27.93 14.60 34.71
CA VAL A 20 -26.90 14.48 33.68
C VAL A 20 -27.62 14.20 32.36
N LEU A 21 -27.88 15.26 31.59
CA LEU A 21 -28.21 15.15 30.18
C LEU A 21 -26.97 14.57 29.47
N ARG A 22 -27.00 13.26 29.17
CA ARG A 22 -26.11 12.71 28.15
C ARG A 22 -26.56 13.28 26.82
N LEU A 23 -25.87 14.33 26.36
CA LEU A 23 -25.84 14.65 24.94
C LEU A 23 -25.15 13.45 24.28
N ASN A 24 -25.94 12.56 23.68
CA ASN A 24 -25.39 11.63 22.71
C ASN A 24 -24.97 12.51 21.53
N ALA A 25 -23.68 12.80 21.41
CA ALA A 25 -23.14 13.08 20.09
C ALA A 25 -23.52 11.88 19.22
N GLN A 26 -24.20 12.12 18.10
CA GLN A 26 -24.39 11.07 17.12
C GLN A 26 -22.99 10.61 16.71
N ALA A 27 -22.68 9.32 16.87
CA ALA A 27 -21.43 8.78 16.39
C ALA A 27 -21.44 8.91 14.86
N ASN A 28 -20.38 9.49 14.29
CA ASN A 28 -20.22 9.60 12.84
C ASN A 28 -20.26 8.20 12.24
N ILE A 29 -21.08 7.98 11.22
CA ILE A 29 -21.12 6.70 10.54
C ILE A 29 -20.03 6.72 9.45
N PRO A 30 -19.13 5.73 9.38
CA PRO A 30 -18.14 5.69 8.31
C PRO A 30 -18.79 5.59 6.92
N PRO A 31 -18.18 6.20 5.89
CA PRO A 31 -18.62 6.06 4.51
C PRO A 31 -18.41 4.63 4.01
N VAL A 32 -19.12 4.28 2.93
CA VAL A 32 -18.91 3.07 2.15
C VAL A 32 -18.40 3.46 0.77
N LEU A 33 -17.28 2.86 0.36
CA LEU A 33 -16.68 3.00 -0.95
C LEU A 33 -16.97 1.73 -1.77
N ASP A 34 -17.32 1.94 -3.03
CA ASP A 34 -17.55 0.86 -3.99
C ASP A 34 -16.84 1.19 -5.29
N ALA A 35 -16.10 0.22 -5.84
CA ALA A 35 -15.42 0.35 -7.11
C ALA A 35 -15.53 -0.94 -7.91
N GLU A 36 -15.77 -0.81 -9.21
CA GLU A 36 -15.73 -1.93 -10.15
C GLU A 36 -14.87 -1.56 -11.36
N GLY A 37 -14.46 -2.58 -12.12
CA GLY A 37 -13.77 -2.38 -13.40
C GLY A 37 -12.41 -3.04 -13.45
N ASN A 38 -12.34 -4.32 -13.08
CA ASN A 38 -11.17 -5.13 -13.38
C ASN A 38 -11.02 -5.25 -14.90
N GLN A 39 -9.85 -4.88 -15.43
CA GLN A 39 -9.66 -4.65 -16.86
C GLN A 39 -8.36 -5.26 -17.38
N GLU A 40 -8.34 -5.57 -18.68
CA GLU A 40 -7.12 -5.95 -19.40
C GLU A 40 -6.38 -4.69 -19.85
N TYR A 41 -5.06 -4.65 -19.67
CA TYR A 41 -4.23 -3.50 -20.03
C TYR A 41 -3.35 -3.76 -21.26
N CYS A 42 -3.23 -2.74 -22.10
CA CYS A 42 -2.27 -2.69 -23.19
C CYS A 42 -1.10 -1.80 -22.77
N PRO A 43 0.15 -2.29 -22.66
CA PRO A 43 1.30 -1.45 -22.35
C PRO A 43 1.38 -0.20 -23.24
N LEU A 44 1.84 0.91 -22.67
CA LEU A 44 1.92 2.24 -23.30
C LEU A 44 0.59 2.92 -23.64
N SER A 45 -0.55 2.35 -23.26
CA SER A 45 -1.87 2.98 -23.38
C SER A 45 -2.32 3.65 -22.08
N GLN A 46 -3.38 4.46 -22.14
CA GLN A 46 -4.09 4.96 -20.95
C GLN A 46 -5.37 4.15 -20.76
N ILE A 47 -5.69 3.84 -19.50
CA ILE A 47 -6.93 3.15 -19.12
C ILE A 47 -7.51 3.76 -17.84
N PRO A 48 -8.83 3.92 -17.71
CA PRO A 48 -9.44 4.32 -16.43
C PRO A 48 -9.11 3.31 -15.33
N VAL A 49 -8.80 3.80 -14.12
CA VAL A 49 -8.51 2.91 -12.98
C VAL A 49 -9.75 2.16 -12.50
N ALA A 50 -10.95 2.68 -12.77
CA ALA A 50 -12.23 2.06 -12.47
C ALA A 50 -13.24 2.35 -13.58
N THR A 51 -14.17 1.44 -13.81
CA THR A 51 -15.33 1.67 -14.69
C THR A 51 -16.56 2.11 -13.92
N GLN A 52 -16.56 1.87 -12.60
CA GLN A 52 -17.55 2.35 -11.65
C GLN A 52 -16.86 2.73 -10.35
N PHE A 53 -17.24 3.87 -9.79
CA PHE A 53 -16.83 4.29 -8.46
C PHE A 53 -17.99 5.03 -7.79
N ASN A 54 -18.18 4.79 -6.49
CA ASN A 54 -19.20 5.45 -5.70
C ASN A 54 -18.78 5.60 -4.25
N ILE A 55 -19.28 6.66 -3.62
CA ILE A 55 -19.16 6.91 -2.18
C ILE A 55 -20.58 7.09 -1.65
N THR A 56 -20.95 6.31 -0.64
CA THR A 56 -22.22 6.47 0.08
C THR A 56 -21.97 6.68 1.55
N ASP A 57 -22.59 7.71 2.09
CA ASP A 57 -22.41 8.12 3.47
C ASP A 57 -23.77 8.58 4.04
N PRO A 58 -24.23 8.05 5.18
CA PRO A 58 -25.53 8.40 5.76
C PRO A 58 -25.60 9.79 6.40
N ASP A 59 -24.47 10.34 6.87
CA ASP A 59 -24.43 11.56 7.68
C ASP A 59 -23.48 12.65 7.16
N ASP A 60 -22.52 12.31 6.30
CA ASP A 60 -21.66 13.26 5.61
C ASP A 60 -21.95 13.37 4.11
N THR A 61 -21.48 14.45 3.48
CA THR A 61 -21.64 14.67 2.02
C THR A 61 -20.34 15.06 1.33
N ALA A 62 -19.24 15.08 2.06
CA ALA A 62 -17.94 15.54 1.63
C ALA A 62 -16.85 14.89 2.48
N ALA A 63 -15.63 14.83 1.95
CA ALA A 63 -14.44 14.39 2.69
C ALA A 63 -13.25 15.28 2.36
N GLU A 64 -12.28 15.33 3.26
CA GLU A 64 -11.06 16.12 3.09
C GLU A 64 -10.28 15.75 1.82
N SER A 65 -10.18 14.45 1.54
CA SER A 65 -9.44 13.91 0.40
C SER A 65 -9.92 12.53 -0.03
N LEU A 66 -9.72 12.24 -1.32
CA LEU A 66 -9.72 10.88 -1.88
C LEU A 66 -8.32 10.57 -2.39
N HIS A 67 -7.80 9.40 -2.06
CA HIS A 67 -6.53 8.91 -2.55
C HIS A 67 -6.75 7.68 -3.42
N ILE A 68 -6.04 7.63 -4.53
CA ILE A 68 -5.98 6.46 -5.42
C ILE A 68 -4.53 6.05 -5.50
N GLN A 69 -4.22 4.82 -5.09
CA GLN A 69 -2.85 4.31 -5.02
C GLN A 69 -2.72 3.02 -5.81
N ILE A 70 -1.55 2.81 -6.43
CA ILE A 70 -1.17 1.52 -6.99
C ILE A 70 -0.67 0.64 -5.84
N SER A 71 -1.60 0.01 -5.13
CA SER A 71 -1.34 -0.70 -3.87
C SER A 71 -0.56 -2.01 -4.05
N SER A 72 -0.61 -2.60 -5.24
CA SER A 72 0.16 -3.80 -5.58
C SER A 72 0.72 -3.76 -6.99
N GLY A 73 1.93 -4.29 -7.14
CA GLY A 73 2.65 -4.37 -8.42
C GLY A 73 3.26 -3.04 -8.90
N TYR A 74 3.13 -1.94 -8.16
CA TYR A 74 3.66 -0.63 -8.55
C TYR A 74 5.14 -0.67 -8.93
N VAL A 75 5.49 -0.07 -10.06
CA VAL A 75 6.88 0.12 -10.47
C VAL A 75 7.22 1.61 -10.50
N ILE A 76 8.00 2.03 -9.50
CA ILE A 76 8.44 3.42 -9.33
C ILE A 76 9.08 3.97 -10.61
N GLY A 77 8.64 5.17 -11.00
CA GLY A 77 9.14 5.89 -12.18
C GLY A 77 8.67 5.35 -13.53
N LEU A 78 8.00 4.19 -13.58
CA LEU A 78 7.39 3.66 -14.81
C LEU A 78 5.87 3.82 -14.83
N ASP A 79 5.24 3.60 -13.68
CA ASP A 79 3.80 3.65 -13.48
C ASP A 79 3.34 5.04 -13.01
N LEU A 80 2.19 5.49 -13.53
CA LEU A 80 1.66 6.82 -13.29
C LEU A 80 0.13 6.81 -13.24
N LEU A 81 -0.42 7.51 -12.25
CA LEU A 81 -1.84 7.90 -12.21
C LEU A 81 -1.99 9.39 -12.57
N MET A 82 -3.00 9.71 -13.38
CA MET A 82 -3.30 11.08 -13.80
C MET A 82 -4.79 11.35 -13.71
N LEU A 83 -5.16 12.50 -13.16
CA LEU A 83 -6.51 13.03 -13.30
C LEU A 83 -6.65 13.68 -14.70
N THR A 84 -7.61 13.20 -15.48
CA THR A 84 -7.98 13.81 -16.76
C THR A 84 -9.23 14.67 -16.61
N GLY A 85 -9.74 15.26 -17.69
CA GLY A 85 -10.97 16.05 -17.62
C GLY A 85 -10.80 17.42 -16.92
N SER A 86 -11.91 17.95 -16.42
CA SER A 86 -11.98 19.28 -15.80
C SER A 86 -12.74 19.22 -14.49
N HIS A 87 -12.03 19.41 -13.37
CA HIS A 87 -12.58 19.37 -12.01
C HIS A 87 -12.24 20.68 -11.27
N PRO A 88 -12.99 21.78 -11.46
CA PRO A 88 -12.61 23.12 -11.01
C PRO A 88 -12.40 23.29 -9.50
N GLY A 89 -12.94 22.39 -8.68
CA GLY A 89 -12.79 22.40 -7.22
C GLY A 89 -11.68 21.49 -6.69
N ILE A 90 -11.08 20.66 -7.55
CA ILE A 90 -10.16 19.59 -7.16
C ILE A 90 -8.74 19.92 -7.65
N SER A 91 -7.80 19.83 -6.72
CA SER A 91 -6.37 19.73 -7.00
C SER A 91 -5.97 18.26 -6.95
N SER A 92 -5.18 17.83 -7.93
CA SER A 92 -4.57 16.49 -7.95
C SER A 92 -3.06 16.59 -7.71
N ASP A 93 -2.52 15.74 -6.85
CA ASP A 93 -1.07 15.66 -6.56
C ASP A 93 -0.58 14.21 -6.67
N TRP A 94 0.43 13.96 -7.51
CA TRP A 94 1.00 12.64 -7.72
C TRP A 94 2.30 12.46 -6.93
N SER A 95 2.30 11.52 -6.00
CA SER A 95 3.48 11.06 -5.29
C SER A 95 4.07 9.84 -6.00
N ALA A 96 5.16 10.04 -6.74
CA ALA A 96 5.88 8.95 -7.41
C ALA A 96 6.57 8.00 -6.43
N VAL A 97 6.82 8.42 -5.18
CA VAL A 97 7.37 7.51 -4.15
C VAL A 97 6.27 6.58 -3.67
N GLU A 98 5.09 7.12 -3.35
CA GLU A 98 3.98 6.34 -2.81
C GLU A 98 3.15 5.62 -3.88
N GLY A 99 3.35 5.92 -5.17
CA GLY A 99 2.46 5.45 -6.23
C GLY A 99 1.02 5.96 -6.05
N LYS A 100 0.85 7.14 -5.45
CA LYS A 100 -0.43 7.67 -4.95
C LYS A 100 -0.81 8.99 -5.61
N LEU A 101 -2.03 9.07 -6.11
CA LEU A 101 -2.68 10.30 -6.56
C LEU A 101 -3.63 10.80 -5.46
N SER A 102 -3.40 12.01 -4.97
CA SER A 102 -4.22 12.67 -3.96
C SER A 102 -5.16 13.68 -4.61
N LEU A 103 -6.46 13.58 -4.34
CA LEU A 103 -7.49 14.51 -4.79
C LEU A 103 -7.99 15.31 -3.60
N ARG A 104 -7.76 16.64 -3.61
CA ARG A 104 -8.06 17.54 -2.49
C ARG A 104 -8.72 18.83 -2.98
N SER A 105 -9.37 19.57 -2.07
CA SER A 105 -9.91 20.90 -2.38
C SER A 105 -8.81 21.88 -2.79
N ILE A 106 -9.00 22.63 -3.88
CA ILE A 106 -8.08 23.70 -4.28
C ILE A 106 -8.02 24.86 -3.26
N ASN A 107 -9.05 25.00 -2.42
CA ASN A 107 -9.19 26.07 -1.44
C ASN A 107 -8.98 25.59 0.01
N GLY A 108 -8.63 24.31 0.21
CA GLY A 108 -8.67 23.64 1.50
C GLY A 108 -10.09 23.26 1.93
N GLY A 109 -10.19 22.44 2.99
CA GLY A 109 -11.45 21.87 3.48
C GLY A 109 -11.97 20.71 2.64
N ASP A 110 -13.19 20.28 2.95
CA ASP A 110 -13.79 19.08 2.37
C ASP A 110 -14.25 19.28 0.92
N VAL A 111 -14.12 18.22 0.13
CA VAL A 111 -14.61 18.12 -1.24
C VAL A 111 -15.92 17.33 -1.26
N PRO A 112 -16.99 17.84 -1.89
CA PRO A 112 -18.24 17.10 -2.03
C PRO A 112 -18.03 15.72 -2.65
N TYR A 113 -18.70 14.69 -2.14
CA TYR A 113 -18.60 13.33 -2.68
C TYR A 113 -18.96 13.27 -4.16
N THR A 114 -19.91 14.08 -4.62
CA THR A 114 -20.25 14.15 -6.05
C THR A 114 -19.07 14.56 -6.93
N ASP A 115 -18.21 15.45 -6.42
CA ASP A 115 -17.05 15.95 -7.17
C ASP A 115 -15.90 14.93 -7.10
N LEU A 116 -15.69 14.30 -5.94
CA LEU A 116 -14.71 13.21 -5.78
C LEU A 116 -15.06 12.00 -6.64
N ILE A 117 -16.34 11.60 -6.67
CA ILE A 117 -16.83 10.51 -7.51
C ILE A 117 -16.56 10.84 -8.98
N ALA A 118 -16.93 12.04 -9.43
CA ALA A 118 -16.68 12.46 -10.82
C ALA A 118 -15.18 12.48 -11.17
N ALA A 119 -14.32 12.93 -10.25
CA ALA A 119 -12.88 12.91 -10.47
C ALA A 119 -12.30 11.50 -10.52
N ALA A 120 -12.75 10.59 -9.65
CA ALA A 120 -12.29 9.19 -9.64
C ALA A 120 -12.56 8.48 -10.98
N TYR A 121 -13.69 8.75 -11.64
CA TYR A 121 -14.00 8.23 -12.98
C TYR A 121 -13.02 8.69 -14.06
N ASP A 122 -12.46 9.90 -13.92
CA ASP A 122 -11.56 10.51 -14.89
C ASP A 122 -10.08 10.27 -14.55
N VAL A 123 -9.77 9.49 -13.50
CA VAL A 123 -8.41 9.05 -13.20
C VAL A 123 -8.03 7.88 -14.09
N VAL A 124 -6.89 8.04 -14.77
CA VAL A 124 -6.33 7.02 -15.66
C VAL A 124 -4.97 6.56 -15.18
N TYR A 125 -4.70 5.28 -15.44
CA TYR A 125 -3.40 4.67 -15.30
C TYR A 125 -2.66 4.65 -16.63
N MET A 126 -1.33 4.80 -16.58
CA MET A 126 -0.42 4.53 -17.67
C MET A 126 0.92 4.01 -17.16
N SER A 127 1.50 3.05 -17.87
CA SER A 127 2.92 2.72 -17.74
C SER A 127 3.73 3.20 -18.93
N THR A 128 4.95 3.64 -18.67
CA THR A 128 5.96 3.93 -19.70
C THR A 128 6.78 2.69 -20.09
N SER A 129 6.58 1.55 -19.42
CA SER A 129 7.23 0.29 -19.75
C SER A 129 6.51 -0.42 -20.90
N PRO A 130 7.19 -0.69 -22.04
CA PRO A 130 6.62 -1.54 -23.10
C PRO A 130 6.55 -3.01 -22.68
N ASN A 131 7.33 -3.43 -21.69
CA ASN A 131 7.48 -4.84 -21.29
C ASN A 131 6.79 -5.13 -19.95
N MET A 132 5.68 -4.45 -19.68
CA MET A 132 4.90 -4.69 -18.47
C MET A 132 4.24 -6.07 -18.49
N SER A 133 4.39 -6.83 -17.40
CA SER A 133 3.67 -8.06 -17.12
C SER A 133 2.97 -8.01 -15.75
N GLY A 134 2.00 -8.92 -15.56
CA GLY A 134 1.34 -9.15 -14.29
C GLY A 134 0.20 -8.17 -14.00
N THR A 135 -0.13 -8.03 -12.72
CA THR A 135 -1.26 -7.24 -12.24
C THR A 135 -0.80 -5.94 -11.61
N ARG A 136 -1.61 -4.88 -11.75
CA ARG A 136 -1.58 -3.70 -10.88
C ARG A 136 -2.91 -3.62 -10.16
N GLU A 137 -2.85 -3.51 -8.85
CA GLU A 137 -4.05 -3.29 -8.04
C GLU A 137 -4.10 -1.83 -7.62
N PHE A 138 -5.30 -1.24 -7.71
CA PHE A 138 -5.58 0.11 -7.30
C PHE A 138 -6.45 0.09 -6.05
N SER A 139 -6.09 0.89 -5.06
CA SER A 139 -6.91 1.13 -3.86
C SER A 139 -7.43 2.56 -3.85
N PHE A 140 -8.68 2.72 -3.43
CA PHE A 140 -9.35 4.00 -3.21
C PHE A 140 -9.57 4.18 -1.71
N THR A 141 -9.09 5.27 -1.11
CA THR A 141 -9.24 5.53 0.34
C THR A 141 -9.59 6.98 0.62
N LEU A 142 -10.39 7.21 1.66
CA LEU A 142 -10.68 8.55 2.18
C LEU A 142 -9.74 8.91 3.32
N GLY A 143 -9.23 10.14 3.35
CA GLY A 143 -8.26 10.57 4.37
C GLY A 143 -6.86 9.98 4.14
N ASP A 144 -5.94 10.17 5.10
CA ASP A 144 -4.50 10.07 4.80
C ASP A 144 -3.91 8.64 4.80
N ALA A 145 -4.65 7.63 5.24
CA ALA A 145 -4.15 6.26 5.30
C ALA A 145 -4.23 5.54 3.95
N ASN A 146 -3.18 4.78 3.65
CA ASN A 146 -3.01 3.98 2.45
C ASN A 146 -3.56 2.57 2.72
N TYR A 147 -4.35 1.99 1.81
CA TYR A 147 -4.96 0.68 2.00
C TYR A 147 -4.23 -0.41 1.21
N LEU A 148 -3.92 -1.52 1.88
CA LEU A 148 -3.35 -2.70 1.23
C LEU A 148 -4.39 -3.84 1.18
N PRO A 149 -4.92 -4.18 0.00
CA PRO A 149 -5.94 -5.21 -0.14
C PRO A 149 -5.49 -6.61 0.30
N ALA A 150 -4.18 -6.88 0.21
CA ALA A 150 -3.60 -8.16 0.58
C ALA A 150 -3.73 -8.48 2.09
N THR A 151 -3.81 -7.45 2.93
CA THR A 151 -3.95 -7.57 4.39
C THR A 151 -5.29 -7.07 4.91
N ASP A 152 -6.07 -6.35 4.09
CA ASP A 152 -7.28 -5.63 4.52
C ASP A 152 -6.97 -4.57 5.61
N HIS A 153 -5.76 -4.01 5.58
CA HIS A 153 -5.27 -3.05 6.58
C HIS A 153 -4.93 -1.70 5.95
N PHE A 154 -4.87 -0.68 6.80
CA PHE A 154 -4.50 0.69 6.44
C PHE A 154 -3.18 1.10 7.08
N TYR A 155 -2.40 1.91 6.37
CA TYR A 155 -1.04 2.26 6.74
C TYR A 155 -0.81 3.75 6.59
N GLN A 156 -0.22 4.39 7.60
CA GLN A 156 0.05 5.81 7.61
C GLN A 156 1.46 6.08 8.14
N PHE A 157 2.29 6.76 7.35
CA PHE A 157 3.55 7.28 7.83
C PHE A 157 3.33 8.57 8.64
N ILE A 158 3.89 8.62 9.84
CA ILE A 158 3.87 9.79 10.71
C ILE A 158 5.29 10.37 10.78
N ASP A 159 5.46 11.58 10.26
CA ASP A 159 6.72 12.33 10.34
C ASP A 159 6.95 12.82 11.77
N ASP A 160 7.99 12.29 12.42
CA ASP A 160 8.45 12.73 13.74
C ASP A 160 9.95 12.45 13.90
N PRO A 161 10.82 13.29 13.31
CA PRO A 161 12.25 13.01 13.23
C PRO A 161 12.92 12.93 14.61
N GLY A 162 13.49 11.76 14.94
CA GLY A 162 14.18 11.52 16.21
C GLY A 162 13.31 10.97 17.32
N ILE A 163 12.05 10.64 17.04
CA ILE A 163 11.22 9.89 17.96
C ILE A 163 11.91 8.56 18.34
N THR A 164 11.85 8.18 19.61
CA THR A 164 12.36 6.89 20.07
C THR A 164 11.37 5.78 19.71
N TRP A 165 11.84 4.54 19.55
CA TRP A 165 10.94 3.43 19.26
C TRP A 165 9.86 3.26 20.34
N THR A 166 10.24 3.42 21.63
CA THR A 166 9.29 3.31 22.75
C THR A 166 8.19 4.39 22.70
N ASN A 167 8.54 5.62 22.31
CA ASN A 167 7.57 6.70 22.17
C ASN A 167 6.70 6.49 20.93
N ALA A 168 7.30 6.08 19.80
CA ALA A 168 6.58 5.76 18.57
C ALA A 168 5.52 4.68 18.80
N ARG A 169 5.88 3.62 19.53
CA ARG A 169 4.93 2.57 19.96
C ARG A 169 3.76 3.14 20.75
N SER A 170 4.07 3.90 21.80
CA SER A 170 3.04 4.46 22.68
C SER A 170 2.14 5.47 21.96
N ILE A 171 2.70 6.21 21.00
CA ILE A 171 1.96 7.20 20.22
C ILE A 171 1.09 6.50 19.17
N ALA A 172 1.58 5.48 18.47
CA ALA A 172 0.80 4.70 17.51
C ALA A 172 -0.50 4.15 18.14
N ASP A 173 -0.42 3.67 19.39
CA ASP A 173 -1.58 3.20 20.17
C ASP A 173 -2.62 4.30 20.47
N THR A 174 -2.33 5.58 20.19
CA THR A 174 -3.29 6.69 20.35
C THR A 174 -3.99 7.09 19.06
N TYR A 175 -3.51 6.59 17.92
CA TYR A 175 -4.14 6.85 16.63
C TYR A 175 -5.39 5.97 16.45
N SER A 176 -6.36 6.51 15.72
CA SER A 176 -7.54 5.77 15.30
C SER A 176 -7.94 6.18 13.89
N TYR A 177 -8.38 5.21 13.09
CA TYR A 177 -8.84 5.46 11.72
C TYR A 177 -10.23 4.86 11.53
N PHE A 178 -11.27 5.71 11.49
CA PHE A 178 -12.69 5.30 11.46
C PHE A 178 -13.10 4.29 12.55
N GLY A 179 -12.42 4.33 13.71
CA GLY A 179 -12.64 3.42 14.82
C GLY A 179 -11.70 2.21 14.87
N LEU A 180 -10.89 1.98 13.83
CA LEU A 180 -9.77 1.03 13.88
C LEU A 180 -8.68 1.55 14.81
N GLN A 181 -8.19 0.69 15.69
CA GLN A 181 -7.09 1.02 16.61
C GLN A 181 -5.75 1.02 15.86
N GLY A 182 -4.99 2.11 15.97
CA GLY A 182 -3.64 2.19 15.43
C GLY A 182 -2.61 1.44 16.28
N TYR A 183 -1.56 0.94 15.65
CA TYR A 183 -0.39 0.33 16.29
C TYR A 183 0.84 0.47 15.39
N LEU A 184 2.07 0.29 15.92
CA LEU A 184 3.24 0.26 15.03
C LEU A 184 3.15 -0.93 14.08
N VAL A 185 3.35 -0.65 12.79
CA VAL A 185 3.19 -1.64 11.71
C VAL A 185 3.94 -2.93 11.99
N THR A 186 3.27 -4.03 11.69
CA THR A 186 3.90 -5.34 11.56
C THR A 186 3.98 -5.68 10.08
N ILE A 187 5.03 -6.36 9.65
CA ILE A 187 5.23 -6.64 8.22
C ILE A 187 5.38 -8.15 8.06
N THR A 188 4.36 -8.80 7.55
CA THR A 188 4.29 -10.28 7.53
C THR A 188 4.50 -10.89 6.14
N SER A 189 4.67 -10.06 5.12
CA SER A 189 4.81 -10.49 3.74
C SER A 189 5.69 -9.56 2.90
N ALA A 190 6.17 -10.07 1.76
CA ALA A 190 6.94 -9.28 0.81
C ALA A 190 6.12 -8.13 0.19
N VAL A 191 4.82 -8.34 0.01
CA VAL A 191 3.90 -7.31 -0.51
C VAL A 191 3.75 -6.17 0.49
N GLU A 192 3.58 -6.47 1.79
CA GLU A 192 3.61 -5.43 2.82
C GLU A 192 4.95 -4.71 2.87
N ALA A 193 6.07 -5.43 2.83
CA ALA A 193 7.40 -4.80 2.85
C ALA A 193 7.61 -3.83 1.67
N GLN A 194 7.09 -4.17 0.49
CA GLN A 194 7.06 -3.25 -0.64
C GLN A 194 6.15 -2.05 -0.37
N PHE A 195 4.92 -2.28 0.10
CA PHE A 195 3.92 -1.24 0.31
C PHE A 195 4.29 -0.24 1.42
N VAL A 196 4.73 -0.73 2.58
CA VAL A 196 5.06 0.13 3.73
C VAL A 196 6.52 0.55 3.74
N GLY A 197 7.40 -0.19 3.05
CA GLY A 197 8.83 0.05 3.05
C GLY A 197 9.32 0.81 1.83
N GLU A 198 8.98 0.36 0.62
CA GLU A 198 9.43 0.99 -0.63
C GLU A 198 8.57 2.20 -1.00
N GLN A 199 7.27 2.14 -0.70
CA GLN A 199 6.31 3.19 -1.06
C GLN A 199 6.01 4.15 0.10
N ALA A 200 6.76 4.12 1.20
CA ALA A 200 6.61 5.12 2.27
C ALA A 200 7.32 6.43 1.93
N PRO A 201 6.73 7.60 2.26
CA PRO A 201 7.34 8.91 2.03
C PRO A 201 8.58 9.17 2.90
N GLY A 202 8.86 8.30 3.88
CA GLY A 202 10.02 8.38 4.76
C GLY A 202 10.26 7.08 5.51
N THR A 203 11.42 6.97 6.15
CA THR A 203 11.77 5.82 6.98
C THR A 203 11.27 5.95 8.40
N GLY A 204 10.76 4.86 8.92
CA GLY A 204 10.22 4.87 10.26
C GLY A 204 10.41 3.57 11.02
N TRP A 205 10.18 3.69 12.32
CA TRP A 205 10.06 2.55 13.21
C TRP A 205 8.91 1.64 12.79
N ILE A 206 9.14 0.34 12.96
CA ILE A 206 8.16 -0.73 12.82
C ILE A 206 8.06 -1.50 14.15
N GLY A 207 7.06 -2.35 14.31
CA GLY A 207 6.74 -3.02 15.57
C GLY A 207 7.74 -4.07 16.07
N GLY A 208 8.85 -4.31 15.36
CA GLY A 208 9.79 -5.39 15.65
C GLY A 208 10.84 -5.02 16.71
N SER A 209 11.10 -5.94 17.64
CA SER A 209 12.16 -5.80 18.64
C SER A 209 12.59 -7.17 19.20
N ASP A 210 13.84 -7.28 19.64
CA ASP A 210 14.36 -8.38 20.45
C ASP A 210 14.76 -7.97 21.88
N SER A 211 14.39 -6.75 22.32
CA SER A 211 14.71 -6.18 23.65
C SER A 211 14.30 -7.04 24.85
N GLU A 212 13.39 -8.01 24.68
CA GLU A 212 13.04 -8.98 25.73
C GLU A 212 14.01 -10.17 25.81
N THR A 213 14.61 -10.57 24.69
CA THR A 213 15.55 -11.69 24.59
C THR A 213 16.43 -11.49 23.36
N GLU A 214 17.68 -11.07 23.61
CA GLU A 214 18.72 -10.87 22.61
C GLU A 214 18.76 -11.97 21.54
N GLY A 215 18.72 -11.56 20.27
CA GLY A 215 18.72 -12.45 19.11
C GLY A 215 17.40 -13.18 18.85
N VAL A 216 16.31 -12.83 19.56
CA VAL A 216 14.95 -13.36 19.32
C VAL A 216 14.00 -12.21 19.01
N TRP A 217 13.93 -11.88 17.73
CA TRP A 217 13.12 -10.78 17.21
C TRP A 217 11.66 -11.18 17.04
N LYS A 218 10.78 -10.33 17.56
CA LYS A 218 9.33 -10.53 17.49
C LYS A 218 8.57 -9.24 17.28
N TRP A 219 7.34 -9.37 16.78
CA TRP A 219 6.39 -8.26 16.75
C TRP A 219 5.94 -7.93 18.17
N MET A 220 6.05 -6.67 18.55
CA MET A 220 5.70 -6.15 19.89
C MET A 220 4.33 -5.47 19.91
N THR A 221 3.72 -5.28 18.74
CA THR A 221 2.51 -4.51 18.51
C THR A 221 1.57 -5.27 17.58
N GLY A 222 0.36 -4.75 17.42
CA GLY A 222 -0.61 -5.30 16.48
C GLY A 222 -1.18 -6.67 16.84
N PRO A 223 -1.98 -7.24 15.93
CA PRO A 223 -2.54 -8.60 16.03
C PRO A 223 -1.46 -9.69 16.18
N GLU A 224 -0.26 -9.43 15.65
CA GLU A 224 0.90 -10.33 15.63
C GLU A 224 1.74 -10.26 16.92
N ALA A 225 1.33 -9.47 17.92
CA ALA A 225 2.10 -9.27 19.14
C ALA A 225 2.53 -10.62 19.77
N GLY A 226 3.85 -10.80 19.92
CA GLY A 226 4.49 -12.01 20.43
C GLY A 226 4.97 -13.00 19.35
N LEU A 227 4.62 -12.79 18.08
CA LEU A 227 5.07 -13.63 16.97
C LEU A 227 6.56 -13.37 16.68
N VAL A 228 7.38 -14.42 16.81
CA VAL A 228 8.80 -14.39 16.47
C VAL A 228 8.97 -14.39 14.96
N PHE A 229 9.71 -13.44 14.40
CA PHE A 229 9.97 -13.38 12.96
C PHE A 229 11.44 -13.60 12.60
N TRP A 230 12.38 -13.52 13.54
CA TRP A 230 13.80 -13.80 13.29
C TRP A 230 14.51 -14.35 14.52
N ASN A 231 15.43 -15.31 14.33
CA ASN A 231 16.31 -15.83 15.38
C ASN A 231 17.78 -15.79 14.95
N GLY A 232 18.63 -15.20 15.78
CA GLY A 232 20.06 -15.06 15.58
C GLY A 232 20.47 -13.65 15.12
N SER A 233 21.76 -13.49 14.87
CA SER A 233 22.35 -12.27 14.31
C SER A 233 22.27 -12.29 12.77
N VAL A 234 23.24 -11.69 12.08
CA VAL A 234 23.35 -11.65 10.60
C VAL A 234 23.21 -13.01 9.90
N ASP A 235 23.68 -14.09 10.52
CA ASP A 235 23.60 -15.47 10.01
C ASP A 235 22.39 -16.26 10.55
N GLY A 236 21.41 -15.54 11.10
CA GLY A 236 20.20 -16.07 11.67
C GLY A 236 19.24 -16.69 10.64
N SER A 237 18.04 -17.00 11.13
CA SER A 237 16.99 -17.61 10.30
C SER A 237 15.61 -17.07 10.65
N SER A 238 14.78 -17.00 9.61
CA SER A 238 13.41 -16.51 9.70
C SER A 238 12.45 -17.69 9.88
N PRO A 239 11.79 -17.87 11.04
CA PRO A 239 10.68 -18.81 11.17
C PRO A 239 9.41 -18.36 10.43
N ASN A 240 9.27 -17.04 10.23
CA ASN A 240 8.17 -16.41 9.48
C ASN A 240 8.77 -15.51 8.39
N PHE A 241 8.14 -14.38 8.06
CA PHE A 241 8.69 -13.40 7.12
C PHE A 241 9.61 -12.41 7.85
N ALA A 242 10.79 -12.16 7.28
CA ALA A 242 11.70 -11.10 7.70
C ALA A 242 12.37 -10.49 6.46
N PHE A 243 12.55 -9.18 6.45
CA PHE A 243 13.15 -8.46 5.33
C PHE A 243 14.32 -7.59 5.77
N TRP A 244 15.24 -8.18 6.52
CA TRP A 244 16.49 -7.54 6.92
C TRP A 244 17.33 -7.13 5.70
N ASN A 245 17.99 -5.98 5.82
CA ASN A 245 18.96 -5.52 4.83
C ASN A 245 20.22 -6.42 4.84
N ASN A 246 21.05 -6.28 3.81
CA ASN A 246 22.30 -7.00 3.70
C ASN A 246 23.22 -6.72 4.90
N GLY A 247 23.45 -7.74 5.72
CA GLY A 247 24.30 -7.65 6.90
C GLY A 247 23.55 -7.42 8.21
N GLU A 248 22.21 -7.43 8.20
CA GLU A 248 21.36 -7.18 9.37
C GLU A 248 20.59 -8.44 9.82
N PRO A 249 20.17 -8.53 11.10
CA PRO A 249 20.47 -7.61 12.19
C PRO A 249 21.88 -7.83 12.74
N ASN A 250 22.62 -6.75 12.99
CA ASN A 250 24.04 -6.80 13.32
C ASN A 250 24.37 -6.54 14.81
N ASP A 251 23.38 -6.14 15.60
CA ASP A 251 23.48 -5.78 17.02
C ASP A 251 24.62 -4.77 17.30
N LEU A 252 24.72 -3.71 16.48
CA LEU A 252 25.81 -2.76 16.59
C LEU A 252 25.65 -1.85 17.83
N ASN A 253 26.21 -2.31 18.95
CA ASN A 253 26.16 -1.67 20.26
C ASN A 253 24.84 -1.89 21.04
N GLY A 254 24.17 -3.04 20.90
CA GLY A 254 22.94 -3.33 21.63
C GLY A 254 21.72 -2.72 20.93
N GLU A 255 21.54 -3.05 19.65
CA GLU A 255 20.49 -2.47 18.80
C GLU A 255 19.24 -3.35 18.80
N ASP A 256 18.26 -2.99 19.62
CA ASP A 256 17.13 -3.90 19.88
C ASP A 256 15.84 -3.61 19.08
N TYR A 257 15.83 -2.66 18.13
CA TYR A 257 14.59 -2.13 17.52
C TYR A 257 14.65 -2.06 15.99
N ALA A 258 13.63 -2.60 15.32
CA ALA A 258 13.59 -2.67 13.87
C ALA A 258 13.07 -1.38 13.22
N HIS A 259 13.67 -1.00 12.10
CA HIS A 259 13.38 0.22 11.35
C HIS A 259 13.54 -0.02 9.84
N VAL A 260 12.67 0.56 9.02
CA VAL A 260 12.80 0.51 7.55
C VAL A 260 13.96 1.40 7.10
N THR A 261 14.89 0.89 6.31
CA THR A 261 16.07 1.62 5.82
C THR A 261 15.73 2.79 4.89
N ALA A 262 16.62 3.80 4.86
CA ALA A 262 16.45 5.01 4.06
C ALA A 262 16.36 4.73 2.56
N PRO A 263 15.55 5.50 1.80
CA PRO A 263 15.57 5.43 0.35
C PRO A 263 17.00 5.50 -0.19
N GLY A 264 17.40 4.50 -0.98
CA GLY A 264 18.74 4.37 -1.54
C GLY A 264 19.77 3.65 -0.67
N ILE A 265 19.40 3.16 0.51
CA ILE A 265 20.23 2.29 1.35
C ILE A 265 19.84 0.83 1.11
N GLY A 266 20.83 0.02 0.73
CA GLY A 266 20.66 -1.44 0.64
C GLY A 266 19.55 -1.87 -0.32
N VAL A 267 18.77 -2.86 0.11
CA VAL A 267 17.57 -3.29 -0.60
C VAL A 267 16.40 -2.36 -0.22
N PRO A 268 15.70 -1.73 -1.18
CA PRO A 268 14.54 -0.90 -0.87
C PRO A 268 13.52 -1.60 0.04
N GLY A 269 12.98 -0.88 1.03
CA GLY A 269 12.01 -1.42 1.99
C GLY A 269 12.57 -2.39 3.04
N SER A 270 13.84 -2.77 2.95
CA SER A 270 14.49 -3.67 3.91
C SER A 270 14.81 -2.98 5.24
N TRP A 271 15.10 -3.78 6.27
CA TRP A 271 15.15 -3.31 7.65
C TRP A 271 16.58 -3.24 8.21
N ASN A 272 16.75 -2.38 9.20
CA ASN A 272 17.93 -2.26 10.06
C ASN A 272 17.49 -2.37 11.51
N ASP A 273 18.31 -2.97 12.36
CA ASP A 273 18.20 -2.85 13.81
C ASP A 273 18.86 -1.55 14.26
N LEU A 274 18.28 -0.89 15.26
CA LEU A 274 18.77 0.38 15.78
C LEU A 274 18.60 0.45 17.29
N ALA A 275 19.47 1.21 17.95
CA ALA A 275 19.27 1.59 19.34
C ALA A 275 17.99 2.44 19.51
N ASN A 276 17.33 2.35 20.68
CA ASN A 276 16.09 3.09 20.97
C ASN A 276 16.21 4.61 20.79
N VAL A 277 17.42 5.17 20.96
CA VAL A 277 17.68 6.61 20.93
C VAL A 277 18.85 6.91 20.01
N LEU A 278 18.61 7.72 18.98
CA LEU A 278 19.62 8.19 18.02
C LEU A 278 19.67 9.72 18.04
N THR A 279 20.88 10.28 18.07
CA THR A 279 21.06 11.73 18.32
C THR A 279 21.64 12.49 17.12
N ASN A 280 21.89 11.84 15.99
CA ASN A 280 22.49 12.46 14.82
C ASN A 280 21.50 12.53 13.64
N PRO A 281 20.80 13.66 13.42
CA PRO A 281 19.84 13.81 12.32
C PRO A 281 20.41 13.65 10.92
N SER A 282 21.74 13.79 10.77
CA SER A 282 22.44 13.62 9.50
C SER A 282 22.73 12.15 9.16
N ASP A 283 22.50 11.23 10.10
CA ASP A 283 22.68 9.80 9.87
C ASP A 283 21.57 9.29 8.93
N PRO A 284 21.89 8.52 7.88
CA PRO A 284 20.87 7.87 7.05
C PRO A 284 19.97 6.91 7.86
N TYR A 285 20.44 6.41 9.00
CA TYR A 285 19.66 5.55 9.90
C TYR A 285 18.96 6.34 11.02
N TYR A 286 18.98 7.67 10.98
CA TYR A 286 18.20 8.48 11.91
C TYR A 286 16.71 8.32 11.62
N PRO A 287 15.88 7.92 12.60
CA PRO A 287 14.45 7.70 12.38
C PRO A 287 13.80 8.99 11.94
N LYS A 288 13.09 8.96 10.81
CA LYS A 288 12.33 10.11 10.29
C LYS A 288 10.90 10.13 10.84
N GLY A 289 10.47 9.02 11.42
CA GLY A 289 9.13 8.89 11.97
C GLY A 289 8.82 7.44 12.32
N PHE A 290 7.56 7.06 12.13
CA PHE A 290 7.08 5.70 12.33
C PHE A 290 5.88 5.42 11.44
N ILE A 291 5.58 4.15 11.23
CA ILE A 291 4.44 3.74 10.42
C ILE A 291 3.38 3.16 11.36
N VAL A 292 2.18 3.73 11.29
CA VAL A 292 0.99 3.23 11.98
C VAL A 292 0.22 2.33 11.04
N GLU A 293 -0.16 1.17 11.53
CA GLU A 293 -1.06 0.23 10.88
C GLU A 293 -2.40 0.21 11.62
N TYR A 294 -3.50 0.03 10.87
CA TYR A 294 -4.86 -0.06 11.37
C TYR A 294 -5.54 -1.27 10.75
N GLY A 295 -6.22 -2.08 11.55
CA GLY A 295 -6.89 -3.30 11.12
C GLY A 295 -6.43 -4.55 11.90
N GLY A 296 -7.31 -5.54 11.94
CA GLY A 296 -7.04 -6.85 12.56
C GLY A 296 -7.04 -6.88 14.09
N MET A 297 -7.17 -5.75 14.78
CA MET A 297 -7.13 -5.71 16.24
C MET A 297 -8.43 -6.25 16.85
N PRO A 298 -8.37 -6.95 18.01
CA PRO A 298 -9.58 -7.40 18.68
C PRO A 298 -10.51 -6.23 19.04
N GLY A 299 -11.69 -6.20 18.41
CA GLY A 299 -12.70 -5.17 18.65
C GLY A 299 -12.73 -4.06 17.59
N ASP A 300 -11.89 -4.15 16.56
CA ASP A 300 -12.01 -3.30 15.38
C ASP A 300 -13.38 -3.46 14.71
N PRO A 301 -14.01 -2.36 14.25
CA PRO A 301 -15.24 -2.42 13.47
C PRO A 301 -14.99 -3.01 12.08
N ASP A 302 -16.01 -3.68 11.52
CA ASP A 302 -16.06 -4.01 10.09
C ASP A 302 -16.37 -2.72 9.30
N LEU A 303 -15.51 -2.35 8.35
CA LEU A 303 -15.60 -1.10 7.59
C LEU A 303 -15.45 -1.35 6.09
N ASP A 304 -16.26 -0.67 5.28
CA ASP A 304 -16.15 -0.66 3.82
C ASP A 304 -15.61 0.71 3.33
N ILE A 305 -14.62 1.27 4.03
CA ILE A 305 -14.08 2.64 3.79
C ILE A 305 -13.02 2.70 2.68
N SER A 306 -12.83 1.60 1.97
CA SER A 306 -11.91 1.46 0.84
C SER A 306 -12.54 0.63 -0.25
N ALA A 307 -12.12 0.85 -1.48
CA ALA A 307 -12.49 0.00 -2.61
C ALA A 307 -11.26 -0.35 -3.45
N THR A 308 -11.36 -1.40 -4.26
CA THR A 308 -10.26 -1.85 -5.11
C THR A 308 -10.69 -2.19 -6.52
N THR A 309 -9.77 -2.01 -7.45
CA THR A 309 -9.88 -2.50 -8.82
C THR A 309 -8.49 -2.98 -9.25
N GLN A 310 -8.41 -3.70 -10.36
CA GLN A 310 -7.13 -4.11 -10.92
C GLN A 310 -7.08 -4.02 -12.44
N ILE A 311 -5.87 -3.86 -12.95
CA ILE A 311 -5.57 -4.15 -14.35
C ILE A 311 -4.58 -5.31 -14.44
N SER A 312 -4.65 -6.08 -15.52
CA SER A 312 -3.69 -7.14 -15.77
C SER A 312 -3.21 -7.15 -17.21
N THR A 313 -1.93 -7.46 -17.38
CA THR A 313 -1.33 -7.82 -18.68
C THR A 313 -1.00 -9.31 -18.69
N PRO A 314 -1.29 -10.02 -19.81
CA PRO A 314 -1.00 -11.44 -19.90
C PRO A 314 0.52 -11.67 -19.97
N GLU A 315 0.94 -12.88 -19.61
CA GLU A 315 2.35 -13.29 -19.66
C GLU A 315 2.49 -14.68 -20.30
N VAL A 316 3.65 -14.95 -20.91
CA VAL A 316 3.98 -16.28 -21.41
C VAL A 316 4.45 -17.13 -20.24
N ILE A 317 3.71 -18.19 -19.93
CA ILE A 317 3.98 -19.06 -18.77
C ILE A 317 4.78 -20.32 -19.14
N GLU A 318 4.77 -20.70 -20.43
CA GLU A 318 5.51 -21.86 -20.93
C GLU A 318 5.95 -21.62 -22.37
N ILE A 319 7.19 -22.02 -22.67
CA ILE A 319 7.78 -22.03 -24.02
C ILE A 319 8.32 -23.45 -24.28
N VAL A 320 7.98 -23.99 -25.45
CA VAL A 320 8.48 -25.28 -25.94
C VAL A 320 9.32 -25.04 -27.19
N ASP A 321 10.63 -25.19 -27.03
CA ASP A 321 11.59 -25.11 -28.13
C ASP A 321 11.53 -26.36 -29.02
N ALA A 322 12.02 -26.21 -30.26
CA ALA A 322 12.18 -27.33 -31.17
C ALA A 322 13.48 -27.26 -31.97
N GLU A 323 14.05 -28.43 -32.25
CA GLU A 323 15.30 -28.56 -32.98
C GLU A 323 15.21 -29.56 -34.14
N ARG A 324 16.09 -29.39 -35.12
CA ARG A 324 16.23 -30.27 -36.29
C ARG A 324 17.68 -30.29 -36.76
N CYS A 325 18.13 -31.43 -37.27
CA CYS A 325 19.39 -31.52 -38.01
C CYS A 325 19.20 -31.14 -39.49
N GLY A 326 20.08 -30.28 -39.99
CA GLY A 326 20.08 -29.82 -41.39
C GLY A 326 18.96 -28.82 -41.70
N PRO A 327 18.87 -28.34 -42.95
CA PRO A 327 17.88 -27.34 -43.32
C PRO A 327 16.44 -27.84 -43.19
N GLY A 328 15.54 -27.01 -42.68
CA GLY A 328 14.11 -27.33 -42.61
C GLY A 328 13.34 -26.46 -41.63
N SER A 329 12.06 -26.76 -41.46
CA SER A 329 11.19 -26.09 -40.49
C SER A 329 11.07 -26.89 -39.19
N VAL A 330 10.78 -26.18 -38.11
CA VAL A 330 10.39 -26.70 -36.80
C VAL A 330 9.06 -26.08 -36.38
N VAL A 331 8.41 -26.66 -35.36
CA VAL A 331 7.20 -26.13 -34.74
C VAL A 331 7.58 -25.68 -33.35
N LEU A 332 7.42 -24.40 -33.06
CA LEU A 332 7.58 -23.83 -31.72
C LEU A 332 6.21 -23.74 -31.05
N GLU A 333 6.17 -23.90 -29.73
CA GLU A 333 4.94 -23.70 -28.96
C GLU A 333 5.16 -22.71 -27.82
N ALA A 334 4.12 -21.95 -27.49
CA ALA A 334 4.10 -21.06 -26.33
C ALA A 334 2.68 -20.98 -25.77
N TYR A 335 2.57 -20.84 -24.46
CA TYR A 335 1.29 -20.83 -23.76
C TYR A 335 1.17 -19.58 -22.88
N PRO A 336 0.11 -18.78 -23.03
CA PRO A 336 -0.09 -17.57 -22.24
C PRO A 336 -0.85 -17.90 -20.95
N SER A 337 -0.74 -17.04 -19.94
CA SER A 337 -1.58 -17.07 -18.74
C SER A 337 -3.07 -16.87 -19.10
N TYR A 338 -3.35 -16.00 -20.07
CA TYR A 338 -4.64 -15.81 -20.74
C TYR A 338 -4.43 -15.04 -22.06
N GLY A 339 -5.46 -14.99 -22.92
CA GLY A 339 -5.37 -14.34 -24.23
C GLY A 339 -4.71 -15.21 -25.31
N ASP A 340 -4.16 -14.57 -26.33
CA ASP A 340 -3.51 -15.20 -27.48
C ASP A 340 -1.98 -15.06 -27.42
N ILE A 341 -1.27 -15.87 -28.22
CA ILE A 341 0.15 -15.67 -28.49
C ILE A 341 0.34 -14.96 -29.83
N LEU A 342 1.19 -13.94 -29.85
CA LEU A 342 1.71 -13.29 -31.04
C LEU A 342 3.20 -13.65 -31.21
N TRP A 343 3.58 -14.09 -32.41
CA TRP A 343 4.96 -14.51 -32.72
C TRP A 343 5.74 -13.42 -33.44
N PHE A 344 7.00 -13.20 -33.05
CA PHE A 344 7.87 -12.17 -33.61
C PHE A 344 9.26 -12.72 -33.98
N ASN A 345 9.96 -12.02 -34.87
CA ASN A 345 11.39 -12.25 -35.15
C ASN A 345 12.32 -11.23 -34.45
N THR A 346 11.75 -10.30 -33.66
CA THR A 346 12.51 -9.31 -32.89
C THR A 346 12.06 -9.34 -31.43
N SER A 347 13.01 -9.09 -30.52
CA SER A 347 12.78 -9.04 -29.07
C SER A 347 11.94 -7.84 -28.64
N SER A 348 11.80 -6.82 -29.49
CA SER A 348 10.94 -5.65 -29.27
C SER A 348 10.55 -5.03 -30.62
N GLY A 349 9.41 -4.31 -30.63
CA GLY A 349 8.85 -3.69 -31.83
C GLY A 349 8.55 -4.70 -32.97
N GLY A 350 8.39 -4.20 -34.19
CA GLY A 350 8.07 -5.05 -35.36
C GLY A 350 6.62 -5.53 -35.38
N SER A 351 6.21 -6.17 -36.48
CA SER A 351 4.85 -6.70 -36.65
C SER A 351 4.80 -8.20 -36.39
N PRO A 352 3.67 -8.74 -35.89
CA PRO A 352 3.50 -10.17 -35.68
C PRO A 352 3.69 -10.97 -36.98
N LEU A 353 4.38 -12.10 -36.88
CA LEU A 353 4.54 -13.11 -37.93
C LEU A 353 3.33 -14.04 -38.02
N GLY A 354 2.63 -14.22 -36.91
CA GLY A 354 1.50 -15.12 -36.78
C GLY A 354 0.92 -15.10 -35.37
N THR A 355 -0.23 -15.74 -35.20
CA THR A 355 -0.96 -15.82 -33.94
C THR A 355 -1.30 -17.26 -33.57
N GLY A 356 -1.48 -17.53 -32.28
CA GLY A 356 -1.84 -18.84 -31.72
C GLY A 356 -0.67 -19.54 -31.02
N THR A 357 -0.97 -20.58 -30.26
CA THR A 357 0.01 -21.28 -29.39
C THR A 357 1.10 -22.04 -30.14
N THR A 358 0.97 -22.22 -31.46
CA THR A 358 1.95 -22.93 -32.28
C THR A 358 2.44 -22.05 -33.43
N PHE A 359 3.75 -22.04 -33.69
CA PHE A 359 4.35 -21.36 -34.83
C PHE A 359 5.20 -22.30 -35.68
N ASN A 360 4.78 -22.47 -36.94
CA ASN A 360 5.56 -23.18 -37.94
C ASN A 360 6.62 -22.23 -38.53
N THR A 361 7.90 -22.50 -38.26
CA THR A 361 8.96 -21.63 -38.79
C THR A 361 9.06 -21.75 -40.32
N PRO A 362 9.52 -20.70 -41.02
CA PRO A 362 10.11 -20.86 -42.35
C PRO A 362 11.25 -21.89 -42.35
N ALA A 363 11.69 -22.32 -43.53
CA ALA A 363 12.84 -23.21 -43.64
C ALA A 363 14.11 -22.51 -43.15
N LEU A 364 14.68 -23.02 -42.06
CA LEU A 364 15.88 -22.50 -41.42
C LEU A 364 17.11 -23.23 -41.94
N THR A 365 18.21 -22.49 -42.16
CA THR A 365 19.54 -23.04 -42.47
C THR A 365 20.54 -22.80 -41.36
N LEU A 366 20.19 -21.96 -40.38
CA LEU A 366 20.96 -21.57 -39.21
C LEU A 366 20.03 -21.50 -38.00
N THR A 367 20.60 -21.63 -36.80
CA THR A 367 19.86 -21.37 -35.54
C THR A 367 19.28 -19.96 -35.57
N THR A 368 17.98 -19.85 -35.35
CA THR A 368 17.23 -18.59 -35.42
C THR A 368 16.35 -18.50 -34.17
N THR A 369 16.38 -17.35 -33.50
CA THR A 369 15.53 -17.06 -32.34
C THR A 369 14.23 -16.41 -32.79
N TYR A 370 13.11 -16.90 -32.28
CA TYR A 370 11.79 -16.28 -32.37
C TYR A 370 11.34 -15.88 -30.97
N TYR A 371 10.43 -14.91 -30.90
CA TYR A 371 9.92 -14.37 -29.64
C TYR A 371 8.41 -14.55 -29.60
N ALA A 372 7.85 -14.77 -28.41
CA ALA A 372 6.43 -14.99 -28.21
C ALA A 372 5.90 -13.96 -27.20
N LEU A 373 4.82 -13.28 -27.56
CA LEU A 373 4.15 -12.32 -26.69
C LEU A 373 2.77 -12.87 -26.33
N ALA A 374 2.45 -12.91 -25.04
CA ALA A 374 1.06 -13.07 -24.62
C ALA A 374 0.31 -11.75 -24.84
N SER A 375 -0.87 -11.81 -25.46
CA SER A 375 -1.59 -10.64 -25.96
C SER A 375 -3.08 -10.73 -25.68
N VAL A 376 -3.66 -9.59 -25.34
CA VAL A 376 -5.11 -9.39 -25.21
C VAL A 376 -5.56 -8.25 -26.10
N ASN A 377 -6.74 -8.40 -26.71
CA ASN A 377 -7.34 -7.41 -27.60
C ASN A 377 -6.41 -6.93 -28.74
N GLY A 378 -5.45 -7.76 -29.17
CA GLY A 378 -4.48 -7.42 -30.20
C GLY A 378 -3.37 -6.48 -29.75
N CYS A 379 -3.06 -6.42 -28.45
CA CYS A 379 -1.92 -5.67 -27.95
C CYS A 379 -0.59 -6.28 -28.45
N GLU A 380 0.22 -5.49 -29.14
CA GLU A 380 1.51 -5.94 -29.70
C GLU A 380 2.73 -5.51 -28.85
N GLU A 381 2.49 -4.73 -27.79
CA GLU A 381 3.49 -4.31 -26.81
C GLU A 381 3.42 -5.21 -25.58
N GLY A 382 4.57 -5.66 -25.10
CA GLY A 382 4.69 -6.49 -23.91
C GLY A 382 6.02 -7.24 -23.87
N LEU A 383 6.25 -7.94 -22.75
CA LEU A 383 7.43 -8.78 -22.57
C LEU A 383 7.38 -9.99 -23.53
N ARG A 384 8.50 -10.31 -24.19
CA ARG A 384 8.60 -11.37 -25.20
C ARG A 384 9.78 -12.30 -24.99
#